data_AF-D3Z1V2-F1
#
_entry.id   AF-D3Z1V2-F1
#
_cell.length_a   1.000
_cell.length_b   1.000
_cell.length_c   1.000
_cell.angle_alpha   90.00
_cell.angle_beta   90.00
_cell.angle_gamma   90.00
#
_symmetry.space_group_name_H-M   'P 1'
#
loop_
_entity.id
_entity.type
_entity.pdbx_description
1 polymer ?
#
loop_
_entity_poly.entity_id
_entity_poly.type
_entity_poly.pdbx_seq_one_letter_code
_entity_poly.pdbx_strand_id
1 'polypeptide(L)'
;MAALLMPRRNKGMRTRLGCLSHKSDSCSDFTAILPDKPNRALKRLSTEEATRWAESFDVLLSHKYGVAAFRAFLKTEFSEENLEFWLACEEFKKTRSTAKLVTKAHRIFEEFVDVQAPREVNIDFQTREATRKNMQE
;
A
#
# COMPACT_ATOMS: atom_id res chain seq x y z
N MET A 1 -14.88 -31.12 -41.47
CA MET A 1 -14.63 -32.10 -40.40
C MET A 1 -14.18 -31.34 -39.17
N ALA A 2 -15.08 -31.12 -38.21
CA ALA A 2 -15.08 -31.82 -36.91
C ALA A 2 -13.73 -31.61 -36.18
N ALA A 3 -13.59 -30.59 -35.33
CA ALA A 3 -14.01 -30.55 -33.92
C ALA A 3 -13.44 -31.76 -33.15
N LEU A 4 -12.50 -31.54 -32.22
CA LEU A 4 -12.68 -31.60 -30.75
C LEU A 4 -11.28 -31.93 -30.14
N LEU A 5 -10.82 -31.60 -28.93
CA LEU A 5 -11.42 -31.26 -27.64
C LEU A 5 -10.39 -30.46 -26.80
N MET A 6 -10.86 -29.34 -26.22
CA MET A 6 -10.74 -28.98 -24.78
C MET A 6 -9.40 -28.49 -24.20
N PRO A 7 -9.41 -27.83 -23.01
CA PRO A 7 -9.96 -26.49 -22.81
C PRO A 7 -8.91 -25.56 -22.16
N ARG A 8 -9.11 -24.24 -22.33
CA ARG A 8 -8.42 -23.20 -21.58
C ARG A 8 -8.44 -23.51 -20.08
N ARG A 9 -7.27 -23.87 -19.53
CA ARG A 9 -7.07 -23.92 -18.08
C ARG A 9 -6.99 -22.48 -17.58
N ASN A 10 -8.13 -21.94 -17.16
CA ASN A 10 -8.18 -20.73 -16.37
C ASN A 10 -7.56 -21.04 -15.01
N LYS A 11 -6.25 -20.79 -14.85
CA LYS A 11 -5.62 -20.78 -13.53
C LYS A 11 -6.12 -19.52 -12.84
N GLY A 12 -7.24 -19.64 -12.13
CA GLY A 12 -7.69 -18.61 -11.20
C GLY A 12 -6.52 -18.20 -10.32
N MET A 13 -6.24 -16.90 -10.28
CA MET A 13 -5.34 -16.31 -9.30
C MET A 13 -5.99 -16.53 -7.94
N ARG A 14 -5.59 -17.60 -7.24
CA ARG A 14 -5.88 -17.75 -5.82
C ARG A 14 -5.03 -16.70 -5.11
N THR A 15 -5.65 -15.57 -4.82
CA THR A 15 -5.13 -14.65 -3.81
C THR A 15 -5.06 -15.41 -2.49
N ARG A 16 -4.01 -15.17 -1.69
CA ARG A 16 -3.84 -15.76 -0.37
C ARG A 16 -4.89 -15.30 0.66
N LEU A 17 -5.99 -14.69 0.23
CA LEU A 17 -7.17 -14.42 1.07
C LEU A 17 -8.03 -15.67 1.35
N GLY A 18 -7.70 -16.83 0.77
CA GLY A 18 -8.44 -18.08 0.96
C GLY A 18 -8.31 -18.75 2.35
N CYS A 19 -7.57 -18.17 3.30
CA CYS A 19 -7.45 -18.72 4.66
C CYS A 19 -8.46 -18.13 5.67
N LEU A 20 -9.25 -17.11 5.31
CA LEU A 20 -10.15 -16.44 6.25
C LEU A 20 -11.49 -17.15 6.51
N SER A 21 -11.69 -18.38 6.02
CA SER A 21 -12.98 -19.08 6.13
C SER A 21 -13.02 -20.23 7.16
N HIS A 22 -12.05 -20.34 8.07
CA HIS A 22 -12.21 -21.19 9.25
C HIS A 22 -12.06 -20.40 10.53
N LYS A 23 -13.21 -20.24 11.21
CA LYS A 23 -13.32 -19.93 12.62
C LYS A 23 -12.30 -20.76 13.40
N SER A 24 -11.28 -20.11 13.93
CA SER A 24 -10.43 -20.65 14.98
C SER A 24 -10.08 -19.51 15.93
N ASP A 25 -10.51 -19.66 17.18
CA ASP A 25 -10.33 -18.72 18.28
C ASP A 25 -8.86 -18.69 18.73
N SER A 26 -8.03 -17.91 18.03
CA SER A 26 -6.66 -17.65 18.43
C SER A 26 -6.29 -16.19 18.14
N CYS A 27 -6.92 -15.29 18.89
CA CYS A 27 -6.52 -13.89 18.99
C CYS A 27 -5.23 -13.80 19.81
N SER A 28 -4.09 -14.13 19.21
CA SER A 28 -2.77 -13.92 19.84
C SER A 28 -1.60 -13.88 18.86
N ASP A 29 -1.82 -13.54 17.59
CA ASP A 29 -0.72 -13.53 16.59
C ASP A 29 -0.46 -12.15 15.96
N PHE A 30 -1.22 -11.11 16.34
CA PHE A 30 -0.94 -9.73 15.90
C PHE A 30 0.16 -9.05 16.74
N THR A 31 0.47 -9.59 17.91
CA THR A 31 1.48 -9.06 18.84
C THR A 31 2.91 -9.28 18.36
N ALA A 32 3.15 -10.20 17.42
CA ALA A 32 4.48 -10.50 16.90
C ALA A 32 5.01 -9.46 15.88
N ILE A 33 4.15 -8.57 15.38
CA ILE A 33 4.49 -7.58 14.34
C ILE A 33 4.89 -6.21 14.98
N LEU A 34 4.79 -6.07 16.30
CA LEU A 34 4.99 -4.80 16.99
C LEU A 34 6.37 -4.73 17.68
N PRO A 35 7.06 -3.58 17.62
CA PRO A 35 8.32 -3.40 18.34
C PRO A 35 8.12 -3.49 19.86
N ASP A 36 9.13 -4.02 20.52
CA ASP A 36 9.22 -4.58 21.89
C ASP A 36 8.92 -3.61 23.07
N LYS A 37 8.15 -2.54 22.85
CA LYS A 37 7.77 -1.60 23.90
C LYS A 37 6.27 -1.32 23.82
N PRO A 38 5.46 -1.71 24.84
CA PRO A 38 4.07 -1.32 24.91
C PRO A 38 4.01 0.18 25.21
N ASN A 39 4.00 0.98 24.14
CA ASN A 39 3.70 2.39 24.25
C ASN A 39 2.27 2.48 24.79
N ARG A 40 2.05 3.23 25.88
CA ARG A 40 0.73 3.36 26.56
C ARG A 40 -0.42 3.73 25.60
N ALA A 41 -0.08 4.26 24.41
CA ALA A 41 -0.98 4.55 23.31
C ALA A 41 -1.65 3.32 22.66
N LEU A 42 -0.98 2.15 22.60
CA LEU A 42 -1.53 0.93 21.98
C LEU A 42 -2.65 0.29 22.83
N LYS A 43 -2.70 0.57 24.15
CA LYS A 43 -3.76 0.09 25.05
C LYS A 43 -5.14 0.72 24.78
N ARG A 44 -5.27 1.67 23.85
CA ARG A 44 -6.53 2.37 23.54
C ARG A 44 -7.09 2.06 22.15
N LEU A 45 -6.44 1.23 21.34
CA LEU A 45 -7.05 0.75 20.11
C LEU A 45 -8.11 -0.28 20.47
N SER A 46 -9.38 0.07 20.28
CA SER A 46 -10.47 -0.86 20.52
C SER A 46 -10.47 -1.92 19.41
N THR A 47 -10.84 -3.16 19.75
CA THR A 47 -10.94 -4.26 18.78
C THR A 47 -11.90 -3.90 17.66
N GLU A 48 -12.93 -3.12 17.95
CA GLU A 48 -13.90 -2.61 16.98
C GLU A 48 -13.25 -1.68 15.97
N GLU A 49 -12.32 -0.80 16.39
CA GLU A 49 -11.64 0.13 15.51
C GLU A 49 -10.68 -0.59 14.55
N ALA A 50 -9.97 -1.60 15.05
CA ALA A 50 -9.15 -2.47 14.19
C ALA A 50 -10.00 -3.28 13.19
N THR A 51 -11.20 -3.70 13.59
CA THR A 51 -12.13 -4.42 12.70
C THR A 51 -12.62 -3.52 11.57
N ARG A 52 -12.88 -2.23 11.84
CA ARG A 52 -13.30 -1.27 10.81
C ARG A 52 -12.22 -1.03 9.75
N TRP A 53 -10.94 -1.13 10.09
CA TRP A 53 -9.88 -0.98 9.10
C TRP A 53 -9.95 -2.02 7.97
N ALA A 54 -10.58 -3.17 8.22
CA ALA A 54 -10.81 -4.20 7.20
C ALA A 54 -11.97 -3.87 6.24
N GLU A 55 -12.79 -2.84 6.52
CA GLU A 55 -13.92 -2.47 5.68
C GLU A 55 -13.48 -1.85 4.35
N SER A 56 -12.45 -1.00 4.36
CA SER A 56 -11.86 -0.46 3.14
C SER A 56 -10.45 0.09 3.37
N PHE A 57 -9.71 0.22 2.27
CA PHE A 57 -8.38 0.82 2.28
C PHE A 57 -8.43 2.28 2.76
N ASP A 58 -9.43 3.05 2.34
CA ASP A 58 -9.61 4.43 2.78
C ASP A 58 -9.84 4.53 4.30
N VAL A 59 -10.63 3.60 4.88
CA VAL A 59 -10.86 3.57 6.32
C VAL A 59 -9.56 3.28 7.07
N LEU A 60 -8.78 2.30 6.62
CA LEU A 60 -7.46 1.98 7.17
C LEU A 60 -6.53 3.21 7.13
N LEU A 61 -6.44 3.89 5.99
CA LEU A 61 -5.52 5.01 5.79
C LEU A 61 -5.99 6.33 6.41
N SER A 62 -7.27 6.46 6.74
CA SER A 62 -7.80 7.61 7.47
C SER A 62 -7.30 7.67 8.93
N HIS A 63 -6.90 6.53 9.49
CA HIS A 63 -6.48 6.42 10.89
C HIS A 63 -4.95 6.30 11.03
N LYS A 64 -4.34 7.15 11.85
CA LYS A 64 -2.86 7.18 12.03
C LYS A 64 -2.27 5.82 12.46
N TYR A 65 -2.99 5.06 13.28
CA TYR A 65 -2.56 3.73 13.70
C TYR A 65 -2.78 2.67 12.62
N GLY A 66 -3.80 2.82 11.76
CA GLY A 66 -4.00 1.96 10.60
C GLY A 66 -2.87 2.11 9.60
N VAL A 67 -2.49 3.35 9.29
CA VAL A 67 -1.29 3.66 8.47
C VAL A 67 -0.03 3.05 9.08
N ALA A 68 0.18 3.20 10.40
CA ALA A 68 1.35 2.66 11.07
C ALA A 68 1.40 1.12 11.03
N ALA A 69 0.27 0.46 11.28
CA ALA A 69 0.15 -0.99 11.22
C ALA A 69 0.38 -1.50 9.79
N PHE A 70 -0.23 -0.86 8.79
CA PHE A 70 -0.07 -1.26 7.39
C PHE A 70 1.37 -1.02 6.90
N ARG A 71 2.00 0.09 7.30
CA ARG A 71 3.43 0.31 7.02
C ARG A 71 4.31 -0.77 7.66
N ALA A 72 4.03 -1.17 8.90
CA ALA A 72 4.76 -2.24 9.57
C ALA A 72 4.60 -3.58 8.83
N PHE A 73 3.39 -3.88 8.36
CA PHE A 73 3.12 -5.03 7.50
C PHE A 73 3.88 -4.96 6.17
N LEU A 74 3.86 -3.83 5.45
CA LEU A 74 4.57 -3.73 4.18
C LEU A 74 6.09 -3.86 4.33
N LYS A 75 6.65 -3.45 5.47
CA LYS A 75 8.08 -3.68 5.78
C LYS A 75 8.43 -5.15 5.90
N THR A 76 7.52 -6.00 6.38
CA THR A 76 7.78 -7.46 6.41
C THR A 76 7.76 -8.07 5.01
N GLU A 77 7.11 -7.40 4.07
CA GLU A 77 7.00 -7.78 2.66
C GLU A 77 7.93 -6.96 1.74
N PHE A 78 8.84 -6.15 2.31
CA PHE A 78 9.77 -5.27 1.58
C PHE A 78 9.09 -4.42 0.49
N SER A 79 7.93 -3.84 0.81
CA SER A 79 7.07 -3.14 -0.15
C SER A 79 6.48 -1.83 0.41
N GLU A 80 7.10 -1.26 1.46
CA GLU A 80 6.61 -0.05 2.12
C GLU A 80 6.69 1.21 1.24
N GLU A 81 7.52 1.21 0.20
CA GLU A 81 7.62 2.29 -0.79
C GLU A 81 6.27 2.57 -1.46
N ASN A 82 5.44 1.54 -1.67
CA ASN A 82 4.13 1.71 -2.31
C ASN A 82 3.20 2.59 -1.48
N LEU A 83 3.15 2.38 -0.16
CA LEU A 83 2.34 3.19 0.74
C LEU A 83 2.90 4.60 0.88
N GLU A 84 4.23 4.73 0.93
CA GLU A 84 4.85 6.04 1.09
C GLU A 84 4.70 6.91 -0.17
N PHE A 85 4.82 6.31 -1.35
CA PHE A 85 4.48 6.96 -2.61
C PHE A 85 3.01 7.41 -2.65
N TRP A 86 2.08 6.54 -2.26
CA TRP A 86 0.65 6.87 -2.21
C TRP A 86 0.38 8.07 -1.28
N LEU A 87 0.96 8.07 -0.08
CA LEU A 87 0.81 9.16 0.89
C LEU A 87 1.42 10.46 0.37
N ALA A 88 2.58 10.40 -0.29
CA ALA A 88 3.20 11.56 -0.90
C ALA A 88 2.32 12.17 -2.01
N CYS A 89 1.69 11.31 -2.83
CA CYS A 89 0.72 11.74 -3.84
C CYS A 89 -0.51 12.40 -3.22
N GLU A 90 -1.05 11.86 -2.13
CA GLU A 90 -2.19 12.48 -1.42
C GLU A 90 -1.84 13.86 -0.84
N GLU A 91 -0.61 14.03 -0.33
CA GLU A 91 -0.14 15.33 0.15
C GLU A 91 0.11 16.30 -1.00
N PHE A 92 0.60 15.81 -2.14
CA PHE A 92 0.77 16.59 -3.36
C PHE A 92 -0.57 17.15 -3.85
N LYS A 93 -1.61 16.31 -3.98
CA LYS A 93 -2.96 16.72 -4.41
C LYS A 93 -3.59 17.79 -3.52
N LYS A 94 -3.26 17.80 -2.22
CA LYS A 94 -3.77 18.78 -1.24
C LYS A 94 -3.00 20.11 -1.27
N THR A 95 -1.85 20.17 -1.95
CA THR A 95 -0.99 21.35 -1.98
C THR A 95 -1.57 22.42 -2.90
N ARG A 96 -1.74 23.65 -2.39
CA ARG A 96 -2.33 24.78 -3.13
C ARG A 96 -1.31 25.73 -3.75
N SER A 97 -0.10 25.79 -3.19
CA SER A 97 0.95 26.68 -3.66
C SER A 97 1.67 26.07 -4.86
N THR A 98 1.67 26.77 -5.99
CA THR A 98 2.35 26.34 -7.23
C THR A 98 3.83 26.08 -7.01
N ALA A 99 4.54 26.96 -6.29
CA ALA A 99 5.95 26.75 -5.98
C ALA A 99 6.19 25.46 -5.18
N LYS A 100 5.34 25.19 -4.18
CA LYS A 100 5.43 23.94 -3.40
C LYS A 100 5.04 22.71 -4.22
N LEU A 101 4.11 22.84 -5.16
CA LEU A 101 3.75 21.75 -6.08
C LEU A 101 4.97 21.35 -6.91
N VAL A 102 5.65 22.30 -7.56
CA VAL A 102 6.86 22.02 -8.35
C VAL A 102 7.92 21.31 -7.50
N THR A 103 8.26 21.85 -6.33
CA THR A 103 9.27 21.21 -5.45
C THR A 103 8.85 19.80 -5.01
N LYS A 104 7.58 19.58 -4.67
CA LYS A 104 7.08 18.26 -4.29
C LYS A 104 7.06 17.28 -5.46
N ALA A 105 6.70 17.74 -6.65
CA ALA A 105 6.71 16.91 -7.86
C ALA A 105 8.11 16.37 -8.13
N HIS A 106 9.13 17.24 -8.10
CA HIS A 106 10.53 16.83 -8.28
C HIS A 106 10.95 15.81 -7.22
N ARG A 107 10.67 16.09 -5.95
CA ARG A 107 11.00 15.16 -4.86
C ARG A 107 10.33 13.80 -5.02
N ILE A 108 9.03 13.76 -5.33
CA ILE A 108 8.29 12.51 -5.53
C ILE A 108 8.86 11.74 -6.72
N PHE A 109 9.18 12.45 -7.81
CA PHE A 109 9.75 11.85 -9.00
C PHE A 109 11.11 11.21 -8.70
N GLU A 110 12.04 11.94 -8.09
CA GLU A 110 13.39 11.46 -7.76
C GLU A 110 13.39 10.36 -6.69
N GLU A 111 12.46 10.38 -5.74
CA GLU A 111 12.40 9.41 -4.65
C GLU A 111 11.72 8.09 -5.05
N PHE A 112 10.70 8.13 -5.92
CA PHE A 112 9.83 6.97 -6.19
C PHE A 112 9.67 6.61 -7.67
N VAL A 113 9.80 7.53 -8.63
CA VAL A 113 9.39 7.29 -10.03
C VAL A 113 10.58 7.10 -10.98
N ASP A 114 11.67 7.83 -10.76
CA ASP A 114 12.80 7.78 -11.67
C ASP A 114 13.44 6.38 -11.71
N VAL A 115 14.11 6.11 -12.81
CA VAL A 115 14.91 4.89 -12.97
C VAL A 115 16.01 4.89 -11.91
N GLN A 116 16.08 3.82 -11.11
CA GLN A 116 17.02 3.69 -10.00
C GLN A 116 16.78 4.65 -8.84
N ALA A 117 15.56 5.19 -8.71
CA ALA A 117 15.17 5.93 -7.53
C ALA A 117 15.40 5.06 -6.27
N PRO A 118 15.83 5.64 -5.13
CA PRO A 118 16.17 4.88 -3.93
C PRO A 118 14.99 4.07 -3.39
N ARG A 119 13.76 4.44 -3.77
CA ARG A 119 12.52 3.79 -3.38
C ARG A 119 11.58 3.62 -4.58
N GLU A 120 12.16 3.24 -5.71
CA GLU A 120 11.46 3.06 -6.98
C GLU A 120 10.22 2.17 -6.84
N VAL A 121 9.04 2.69 -7.22
CA VAL A 121 7.80 1.92 -7.25
C VAL A 121 7.69 1.09 -8.54
N ASN A 122 7.08 -0.09 -8.44
CA ASN A 122 6.90 -0.98 -9.59
C ASN A 122 5.74 -0.52 -10.50
N ILE A 123 6.05 0.38 -11.44
CA ILE A 123 5.13 0.88 -12.46
C ILE A 123 5.63 0.54 -13.87
N ASP A 124 4.71 0.44 -14.82
CA ASP A 124 5.06 0.16 -16.21
C ASP A 124 5.79 1.35 -16.87
N PHE A 125 6.49 1.04 -17.96
CA PHE A 125 7.27 2.02 -18.72
C PHE A 125 6.42 3.20 -19.22
N GLN A 126 5.20 2.97 -19.69
CA GLN A 126 4.38 4.04 -20.26
C GLN A 126 3.96 5.03 -19.19
N THR A 127 3.57 4.55 -18.00
CA THR A 127 3.22 5.39 -16.84
C THR A 127 4.42 6.23 -16.38
N ARG A 128 5.61 5.63 -16.33
CA ARG A 128 6.84 6.34 -15.96
C ARG A 128 7.21 7.44 -16.94
N GLU A 129 7.20 7.14 -18.24
CA GLU A 129 7.53 8.13 -19.28
C GLU A 129 6.51 9.27 -19.34
N ALA A 130 5.22 8.97 -19.13
CA ALA A 130 4.19 10.01 -19.04
C ALA A 130 4.46 10.94 -17.86
N THR A 131 4.82 10.39 -16.70
CA THR A 131 5.14 11.19 -15.51
C THR A 131 6.41 12.02 -15.73
N ARG A 132 7.45 11.46 -16.38
CA ARG A 132 8.67 12.20 -16.73
C ARG A 132 8.40 13.39 -17.64
N LYS A 133 7.49 13.26 -18.62
CA LYS A 133 7.09 14.39 -19.48
C LYS A 133 6.40 15.49 -18.69
N ASN A 134 5.49 15.13 -17.79
CA ASN A 134 4.80 16.09 -16.93
C ASN A 134 5.75 16.87 -15.99
N MET A 135 6.96 16.36 -15.74
CA MET A 135 7.99 17.07 -14.97
C MET A 135 8.73 18.16 -15.77
N GLN A 136 8.60 18.16 -17.11
CA GLN A 136 9.29 19.08 -18.01
C GLN A 136 8.40 20.24 -18.50
N GLU A 137 7.10 20.18 -18.17
CA GLU A 137 6.08 21.22 -18.45
C GLU A 137 5.98 22.23 -17.30
#